data_AF-A0AA43BX41-F1
#
_entry.id   AF-A0AA43BX41-F1
#
_cell.length_a   1.000
_cell.length_b   1.000
_cell.length_c   1.000
_cell.angle_alpha   90.00
_cell.angle_beta   90.00
_cell.angle_gamma   90.00
#
_symmetry.space_group_name_H-M   'P 1'
#
loop_
_entity.id
_entity.type
_entity.pdbx_description
1 polymer ?
#
loop_
_entity_poly.entity_id
_entity_poly.type
_entity_poly.pdbx_seq_one_letter_code
_entity_poly.pdbx_strand_id
1 'polypeptide(L)'
;MLVRTATSIGALLLVGILAACNDAAAPSGDPTLQAQPADFPPPSPLVTVAGESVWPFTGSDFAGTTVDPINLAFTGWSDPRDLRAALLMLDGDRSVFAGHPQLGPFAGIDCTWKDAMGDAQTAYGATSGWVGSAIQLECGDFDPLRVHLRFFNIGDVTLGGAHFEVLIPGTTDHQVVSWEFAEGLVVADFIRAAIGGPVGSSGPINPVPYRSIPAMIYNSLPDELKFLILASGGVPDWPVPGDVGIGTDGAATVVHLAAAVDGMPEIARQRVEIQFNQVIPKPFCASGPYDFLDVNGPVTLRQHVVVTPSGAYHSQFHAVGMLTLQPLTVDLSTGGLVPSGAPYRAHVNEHVKGILTDRVTLASQFVLRAEMPRKGPFRGSLRSTLNVAPGGGSHSSLTVRCDP
;
A
#
# COMPACT_ATOMS: atom_id res chain seq x y z
N MET A 1 75.86 -18.07 8.13
CA MET A 1 76.69 -17.76 6.94
C MET A 1 76.28 -18.74 5.86
N LEU A 2 76.09 -18.24 4.63
CA LEU A 2 75.50 -18.88 3.45
C LEU A 2 73.97 -18.94 3.36
N VAL A 3 73.57 -18.73 2.11
CA VAL A 3 72.41 -18.04 1.55
C VAL A 3 72.17 -18.72 0.19
N ARG A 4 70.90 -18.82 -0.22
CA ARG A 4 70.38 -19.14 -1.58
C ARG A 4 70.48 -20.63 -2.00
N THR A 5 69.53 -21.26 -2.70
CA THR A 5 68.44 -20.76 -3.58
C THR A 5 67.36 -21.84 -3.81
N ALA A 6 66.20 -21.38 -4.28
CA ALA A 6 64.96 -22.06 -4.66
C ALA A 6 65.05 -23.26 -5.62
N THR A 7 64.04 -24.14 -5.57
CA THR A 7 63.09 -24.38 -6.68
C THR A 7 61.78 -25.02 -6.21
N SER A 8 60.69 -24.62 -6.86
CA SER A 8 59.30 -24.98 -6.58
C SER A 8 58.78 -26.11 -7.48
N ILE A 9 57.58 -26.59 -7.12
CA ILE A 9 56.56 -27.29 -7.92
C ILE A 9 56.61 -28.83 -7.92
N GLY A 10 55.61 -29.42 -7.26
CA GLY A 10 55.18 -30.81 -7.43
C GLY A 10 53.79 -30.96 -6.83
N ALA A 11 52.77 -30.86 -7.69
CA ALA A 11 51.35 -30.90 -7.38
C ALA A 11 50.96 -32.15 -6.56
N LEU A 12 50.22 -31.94 -5.46
CA LEU A 12 49.60 -33.02 -4.70
C LEU A 12 48.07 -32.90 -4.77
N LEU A 13 47.50 -33.94 -5.37
CA LEU A 13 46.11 -34.37 -5.47
C LEU A 13 45.08 -33.65 -4.57
N LEU A 14 44.22 -32.84 -5.20
CA LEU A 14 42.85 -32.60 -4.76
C LEU A 14 41.91 -33.44 -5.66
N VAL A 15 41.77 -34.72 -5.35
CA VAL A 15 40.76 -35.60 -5.96
C VAL A 15 40.04 -36.27 -4.80
N GLY A 16 38.87 -35.76 -4.43
CA GLY A 16 38.12 -36.34 -3.32
C GLY A 16 36.88 -35.62 -2.80
N ILE A 17 36.30 -34.63 -3.51
CA ILE A 17 35.00 -34.02 -3.14
C ILE A 17 34.18 -33.66 -4.39
N LEU A 18 33.85 -34.64 -5.22
CA LEU A 18 32.93 -34.47 -6.38
C LEU A 18 31.94 -35.64 -6.52
N ALA A 19 31.48 -36.21 -5.40
CA ALA A 19 30.46 -37.26 -5.42
C ALA A 19 29.55 -37.19 -4.17
N ALA A 20 28.88 -36.07 -3.98
CA ALA A 20 27.72 -35.95 -3.10
C ALA A 20 26.81 -34.76 -3.48
N CYS A 21 26.70 -34.44 -4.77
CA CYS A 21 25.54 -33.71 -5.28
C CYS A 21 24.61 -34.78 -5.85
N ASN A 22 23.87 -35.47 -4.97
CA ASN A 22 22.68 -36.14 -5.44
C ASN A 22 21.72 -35.02 -5.85
N ASP A 23 21.42 -34.93 -7.14
CA ASP A 23 20.29 -34.17 -7.64
C ASP A 23 19.05 -34.64 -6.88
N ALA A 24 18.67 -33.87 -5.86
CA ALA A 24 17.38 -34.07 -5.23
C ALA A 24 16.35 -33.87 -6.34
N ALA A 25 15.60 -34.93 -6.64
CA ALA A 25 14.54 -34.88 -7.63
C ALA A 25 13.69 -33.64 -7.37
N ALA A 26 13.47 -32.82 -8.40
CA ALA A 26 12.57 -31.68 -8.31
C ALA A 26 11.24 -32.19 -7.75
N PRO A 27 10.67 -31.54 -6.72
CA PRO A 27 9.38 -31.95 -6.19
C PRO A 27 8.37 -31.93 -7.34
N SER A 28 7.83 -33.10 -7.68
CA SER A 28 6.80 -33.25 -8.71
C SER A 28 5.45 -32.97 -8.07
N GLY A 29 4.97 -31.75 -8.24
CA GLY A 29 3.66 -31.28 -7.81
C GLY A 29 3.67 -29.77 -7.68
N ASP A 30 2.68 -29.10 -8.26
CA ASP A 30 2.47 -27.67 -8.01
C ASP A 30 2.20 -27.48 -6.51
N PRO A 31 3.00 -26.68 -5.79
CA PRO A 31 2.74 -26.41 -4.40
C PRO A 31 1.47 -25.58 -4.28
N THR A 32 0.35 -26.22 -3.93
CA THR A 32 -0.84 -25.49 -3.50
C THR A 32 -0.54 -24.78 -2.19
N LEU A 33 -0.68 -23.44 -2.18
CA LEU A 33 -0.71 -22.63 -0.96
C LEU A 33 -1.84 -23.18 -0.07
N GLN A 34 -1.52 -24.02 0.90
CA GLN A 34 -2.51 -24.46 1.87
C GLN A 34 -2.71 -23.33 2.90
N ALA A 35 -3.93 -22.79 2.92
CA ALA A 35 -4.37 -21.87 3.96
C ALA A 35 -4.15 -22.53 5.34
N GLN A 36 -3.35 -21.90 6.20
CA GLN A 36 -3.41 -22.17 7.62
C GLN A 36 -4.72 -21.54 8.14
N PRO A 37 -5.48 -22.22 9.02
CA PRO A 37 -6.64 -21.60 9.64
C PRO A 37 -6.19 -20.31 10.33
N ALA A 38 -6.71 -19.16 9.88
CA ALA A 38 -6.51 -17.93 10.60
C ALA A 38 -7.27 -18.03 11.94
N ASP A 39 -6.70 -17.50 13.02
CA ASP A 39 -7.40 -17.32 14.29
C ASP A 39 -8.57 -16.30 14.18
N PHE A 40 -8.72 -15.67 13.01
CA PHE A 40 -9.72 -14.67 12.72
C PHE A 40 -10.81 -15.24 11.81
N PRO A 41 -12.10 -14.98 12.11
CA PRO A 41 -13.19 -15.43 11.26
C PRO A 41 -13.11 -14.77 9.87
N PRO A 42 -13.69 -15.40 8.83
CA PRO A 42 -13.90 -14.75 7.55
C PRO A 42 -14.68 -13.45 7.72
N PRO A 43 -14.30 -12.37 7.02
CA PRO A 43 -15.12 -11.16 6.95
C PRO A 43 -16.40 -11.43 6.15
N SER A 44 -17.41 -10.57 6.32
CA SER A 44 -18.72 -10.71 5.67
C SER A 44 -19.22 -9.36 5.14
N PRO A 45 -19.98 -9.34 4.02
CA PRO A 45 -20.31 -10.48 3.16
C PRO A 45 -19.13 -10.86 2.24
N LEU A 46 -19.15 -12.11 1.75
CA LEU A 46 -18.32 -12.51 0.60
C LEU A 46 -19.15 -12.40 -0.68
N VAL A 47 -18.50 -12.00 -1.77
CA VAL A 47 -19.07 -11.84 -3.12
C VAL A 47 -18.29 -12.71 -4.10
N THR A 48 -18.80 -12.90 -5.32
CA THR A 48 -18.07 -13.59 -6.38
C THR A 48 -17.43 -12.59 -7.33
N VAL A 49 -16.10 -12.64 -7.49
CA VAL A 49 -15.34 -11.82 -8.43
C VAL A 49 -14.44 -12.73 -9.24
N ALA A 50 -14.56 -12.69 -10.58
CA ALA A 50 -13.78 -13.53 -11.49
C ALA A 50 -13.81 -15.05 -11.16
N GLY A 51 -14.91 -15.53 -10.59
CA GLY A 51 -15.08 -16.94 -10.18
C GLY A 51 -14.67 -17.25 -8.74
N GLU A 52 -13.95 -16.35 -8.07
CA GLU A 52 -13.51 -16.51 -6.68
C GLU A 52 -14.50 -15.90 -5.68
N SER A 53 -14.67 -16.53 -4.52
CA SER A 53 -15.46 -15.96 -3.42
C SER A 53 -14.55 -15.11 -2.53
N VAL A 54 -14.76 -13.79 -2.53
CA VAL A 54 -13.83 -12.82 -1.93
C VAL A 54 -14.57 -11.79 -1.08
N TRP A 55 -13.87 -11.18 -0.14
CA TRP A 55 -14.38 -9.99 0.54
C TRP A 55 -14.23 -8.79 -0.40
N PRO A 56 -15.26 -7.96 -0.64
CA PRO A 56 -15.22 -6.93 -1.66
C PRO A 56 -14.41 -5.68 -1.26
N PHE A 57 -13.70 -5.74 -0.13
CA PHE A 57 -12.88 -4.66 0.40
C PHE A 57 -11.48 -5.16 0.77
N THR A 58 -10.57 -4.21 0.92
CA THR A 58 -9.34 -4.37 1.68
C THR A 58 -9.56 -3.97 3.15
N GLY A 59 -8.59 -4.29 4.01
CA GLY A 59 -8.63 -3.98 5.44
C GLY A 59 -7.29 -3.54 6.00
N SER A 60 -7.31 -2.91 7.16
CA SER A 60 -6.13 -2.60 7.98
C SER A 60 -5.93 -3.60 9.13
N ASP A 61 -6.86 -4.54 9.27
CA ASP A 61 -6.90 -5.55 10.31
C ASP A 61 -7.61 -6.83 9.82
N PHE A 62 -7.79 -7.79 10.71
CA PHE A 62 -8.55 -9.03 10.44
C PHE A 62 -9.95 -9.03 11.05
N ALA A 63 -10.45 -7.86 11.49
CA ALA A 63 -11.77 -7.69 12.07
C ALA A 63 -12.83 -7.33 11.01
N GLY A 64 -12.41 -7.15 9.76
CA GLY A 64 -13.29 -6.73 8.66
C GLY A 64 -13.50 -5.21 8.61
N THR A 65 -12.58 -4.42 9.19
CA THR A 65 -12.59 -2.97 9.02
C THR A 65 -12.25 -2.64 7.57
N THR A 66 -13.24 -2.14 6.81
CA THR A 66 -13.08 -1.86 5.37
C THR A 66 -12.21 -0.63 5.13
N VAL A 67 -11.21 -0.75 4.27
CA VAL A 67 -10.35 0.35 3.82
C VAL A 67 -10.70 0.79 2.39
N ASP A 68 -10.25 0.06 1.39
CA ASP A 68 -10.51 0.38 -0.02
C ASP A 68 -11.46 -0.67 -0.62
N PRO A 69 -12.31 -0.31 -1.60
CA PRO A 69 -13.02 -1.31 -2.39
C PRO A 69 -12.02 -2.11 -3.24
N ILE A 70 -12.30 -3.39 -3.43
CA ILE A 70 -11.72 -4.15 -4.54
C ILE A 70 -12.42 -3.68 -5.82
N ASN A 71 -11.67 -3.05 -6.71
CA ASN A 71 -12.17 -2.51 -7.98
C ASN A 71 -11.44 -3.09 -9.21
N LEU A 72 -10.48 -3.99 -9.01
CA LEU A 72 -9.81 -4.71 -10.09
C LEU A 72 -9.69 -6.20 -9.75
N ALA A 73 -9.81 -7.05 -10.77
CA ALA A 73 -9.49 -8.47 -10.69
C ALA A 73 -8.71 -8.91 -11.92
N PHE A 74 -7.53 -9.48 -11.70
CA PHE A 74 -6.63 -9.95 -12.74
C PHE A 74 -6.70 -11.47 -12.86
N THR A 75 -6.91 -11.96 -14.08
CA THR A 75 -6.99 -13.39 -14.42
C THR A 75 -5.97 -13.75 -15.50
N GLY A 76 -5.72 -15.05 -15.71
CA GLY A 76 -4.70 -15.51 -16.66
C GLY A 76 -3.31 -15.46 -16.03
N TRP A 77 -2.37 -14.77 -16.66
CA TRP A 77 -1.03 -14.55 -16.10
C TRP A 77 -1.04 -13.44 -15.03
N SER A 78 -1.67 -13.73 -13.89
CA SER A 78 -2.04 -12.75 -12.87
C SER A 78 -1.09 -12.69 -11.67
N ASP A 79 0.12 -13.27 -11.72
CA ASP A 79 1.09 -13.17 -10.61
C ASP A 79 1.40 -11.69 -10.33
N PRO A 80 1.25 -11.20 -9.07
CA PRO A 80 1.51 -9.79 -8.75
C PRO A 80 2.90 -9.28 -9.16
N ARG A 81 3.90 -10.16 -9.28
CA ARG A 81 5.25 -9.81 -9.75
C ARG A 81 5.25 -9.46 -11.24
N ASP A 82 4.51 -10.21 -12.04
CA ASP A 82 4.37 -9.99 -13.48
C ASP A 82 3.52 -8.72 -13.73
N LEU A 83 2.46 -8.52 -12.94
CA LEU A 83 1.67 -7.28 -12.94
C LEU A 83 2.54 -6.06 -12.66
N ARG A 84 3.40 -6.14 -11.63
CA ARG A 84 4.37 -5.10 -11.30
C ARG A 84 5.33 -4.84 -12.46
N ALA A 85 5.93 -5.87 -13.02
CA ALA A 85 6.89 -5.73 -14.10
C ALA A 85 6.26 -5.06 -15.34
N ALA A 86 5.02 -5.45 -15.69
CA ALA A 86 4.27 -4.90 -16.80
C ALA A 86 3.96 -3.40 -16.63
N LEU A 87 3.67 -2.94 -15.41
CA LEU A 87 3.41 -1.52 -15.15
C LEU A 87 4.70 -0.70 -15.10
N LEU A 88 5.78 -1.23 -14.50
CA LEU A 88 7.06 -0.53 -14.37
C LEU A 88 7.84 -0.40 -15.68
N MET A 89 7.54 -1.22 -16.69
CA MET A 89 8.16 -1.09 -18.02
C MET A 89 7.58 0.06 -18.86
N LEU A 90 6.45 0.63 -18.46
CA LEU A 90 5.79 1.71 -19.19
C LEU A 90 6.49 3.05 -18.93
N ASP A 91 6.57 3.86 -19.97
CA ASP A 91 7.21 5.18 -19.96
C ASP A 91 6.32 6.31 -19.40
N GLY A 92 5.05 6.02 -19.12
CA GLY A 92 4.05 7.00 -18.67
C GLY A 92 3.35 7.79 -19.79
N ASP A 93 3.77 7.69 -21.06
CA ASP A 93 3.17 8.44 -22.17
C ASP A 93 1.85 7.83 -22.65
N ARG A 94 0.73 8.41 -22.20
CA ARG A 94 -0.62 7.97 -22.54
C ARG A 94 -1.21 8.68 -23.75
N SER A 95 -0.43 9.43 -24.52
CA SER A 95 -0.89 10.20 -25.68
C SER A 95 -1.58 9.36 -26.76
N VAL A 96 -1.27 8.05 -26.83
CA VAL A 96 -1.95 7.08 -27.71
C VAL A 96 -3.48 7.04 -27.49
N PHE A 97 -3.95 7.41 -26.30
CA PHE A 97 -5.39 7.46 -25.99
C PHE A 97 -6.05 8.79 -26.36
N ALA A 98 -5.29 9.77 -26.87
CA ALA A 98 -5.85 11.06 -27.26
C ALA A 98 -7.00 10.86 -28.27
N GLY A 99 -8.19 11.36 -27.91
CA GLY A 99 -9.40 11.21 -28.73
C GLY A 99 -10.18 9.91 -28.52
N HIS A 100 -9.71 8.98 -27.69
CA HIS A 100 -10.49 7.79 -27.31
C HIS A 100 -11.64 8.20 -26.37
N PRO A 101 -12.90 7.81 -26.62
CA PRO A 101 -14.04 8.27 -25.81
C PRO A 101 -13.94 7.93 -24.32
N GLN A 102 -13.47 6.72 -24.00
CA GLN A 102 -13.34 6.22 -22.62
C GLN A 102 -11.95 6.47 -21.99
N LEU A 103 -10.86 6.32 -22.77
CA LEU A 103 -9.49 6.43 -22.28
C LEU A 103 -8.84 7.79 -22.54
N GLY A 104 -9.47 8.64 -23.34
CA GLY A 104 -9.00 9.99 -23.68
C GLY A 104 -8.72 10.89 -22.48
N PRO A 105 -9.49 10.82 -21.36
CA PRO A 105 -9.15 11.55 -20.14
C PRO A 105 -7.76 11.23 -19.58
N PHE A 106 -7.19 10.05 -19.85
CA PHE A 106 -5.85 9.68 -19.37
C PHE A 106 -4.71 10.16 -20.28
N ALA A 107 -5.00 10.66 -21.48
CA ALA A 107 -3.96 11.05 -22.44
C ALA A 107 -3.08 12.21 -21.97
N GLY A 108 -3.59 13.03 -21.04
CA GLY A 108 -2.85 14.12 -20.40
C GLY A 108 -2.15 13.75 -19.10
N ILE A 109 -2.20 12.49 -18.67
CA ILE A 109 -1.60 12.01 -17.42
C ILE A 109 -0.23 11.41 -17.72
N ASP A 110 0.81 12.15 -17.38
CA ASP A 110 2.21 11.77 -17.56
C ASP A 110 2.81 11.38 -16.19
N CYS A 111 2.77 10.08 -15.90
CA CYS A 111 3.43 9.50 -14.72
C CYS A 111 3.88 8.08 -15.04
N THR A 112 5.01 7.68 -14.44
CA THR A 112 5.53 6.32 -14.45
C THR A 112 5.15 5.60 -13.16
N TRP A 113 4.97 4.28 -13.25
CA TRP A 113 4.73 3.46 -12.07
C TRP A 113 6.03 3.18 -11.32
N LYS A 114 5.97 3.21 -10.00
CA LYS A 114 7.05 2.81 -9.10
C LYS A 114 6.48 2.12 -7.86
N ASP A 115 7.30 1.39 -7.11
CA ASP A 115 6.84 0.80 -5.85
C ASP A 115 6.38 1.89 -4.88
N ALA A 116 5.19 1.74 -4.29
CA ALA A 116 4.62 2.73 -3.39
C ALA A 116 5.17 2.61 -1.97
N MET A 117 5.17 3.76 -1.28
CA MET A 117 5.27 3.82 0.18
C MET A 117 3.88 3.81 0.80
N GLY A 118 3.70 3.03 1.87
CA GLY A 118 2.49 3.03 2.68
C GLY A 118 2.30 1.78 3.51
N ASP A 119 1.21 1.78 4.26
CA ASP A 119 0.80 0.72 5.16
C ASP A 119 0.51 -0.58 4.41
N ALA A 120 0.72 -1.72 5.09
CA ALA A 120 0.22 -2.99 4.59
C ALA A 120 -1.30 -3.04 4.77
N GLN A 121 -2.00 -3.54 3.75
CA GLN A 121 -3.41 -3.86 3.86
C GLN A 121 -3.63 -5.36 3.69
N THR A 122 -4.82 -5.81 4.09
CA THR A 122 -5.28 -7.19 3.98
C THR A 122 -6.41 -7.32 2.97
N ALA A 123 -6.55 -8.48 2.35
CA ALA A 123 -7.76 -8.90 1.64
C ALA A 123 -8.12 -10.32 2.07
N TYR A 124 -9.28 -10.81 1.65
CA TYR A 124 -9.74 -12.15 2.00
C TYR A 124 -10.35 -12.88 0.79
N GLY A 125 -9.97 -14.13 0.60
CA GLY A 125 -10.61 -15.07 -0.32
C GLY A 125 -11.03 -16.34 0.42
N ALA A 126 -12.17 -16.93 0.08
CA ALA A 126 -12.69 -18.12 0.75
C ALA A 126 -11.71 -19.31 0.70
N THR A 127 -10.97 -19.43 -0.39
CA THR A 127 -9.95 -20.47 -0.64
C THR A 127 -8.59 -20.11 -0.03
N SER A 128 -8.21 -18.83 -0.13
CA SER A 128 -6.88 -18.34 0.26
C SER A 128 -6.79 -17.91 1.73
N GLY A 129 -7.92 -17.67 2.39
CA GLY A 129 -7.99 -17.02 3.69
C GLY A 129 -7.60 -15.55 3.61
N TRP A 130 -7.07 -15.02 4.71
CA TRP A 130 -6.52 -13.66 4.76
C TRP A 130 -5.17 -13.59 4.04
N VAL A 131 -5.03 -12.63 3.14
CA VAL A 131 -3.80 -12.33 2.41
C VAL A 131 -3.42 -10.85 2.57
N GLY A 132 -2.18 -10.49 2.29
CA GLY A 132 -1.69 -9.12 2.44
C GLY A 132 -1.10 -8.53 1.16
N SER A 133 -1.08 -7.21 1.06
CA SER A 133 -0.55 -6.47 -0.10
C SER A 133 0.98 -6.41 -0.08
N ALA A 134 1.65 -7.49 -0.50
CA ALA A 134 3.11 -7.53 -0.56
C ALA A 134 3.70 -6.54 -1.58
N ILE A 135 3.01 -6.33 -2.71
CA ILE A 135 3.35 -5.35 -3.74
C ILE A 135 2.32 -4.23 -3.74
N GLN A 136 2.82 -3.00 -3.70
CA GLN A 136 2.05 -1.77 -3.83
C GLN A 136 2.77 -0.86 -4.81
N LEU A 137 2.02 -0.15 -5.66
CA LEU A 137 2.56 0.70 -6.71
C LEU A 137 1.90 2.06 -6.67
N GLU A 138 2.63 3.08 -7.12
CA GLU A 138 2.12 4.42 -7.31
C GLU A 138 2.49 4.96 -8.69
N CYS A 139 1.57 5.70 -9.30
CA CYS A 139 1.82 6.53 -10.48
C CYS A 139 1.65 8.00 -10.06
N GLY A 140 2.75 8.73 -10.08
CA GLY A 140 2.87 10.09 -9.52
C GLY A 140 3.95 10.15 -8.45
N ASP A 141 3.94 11.23 -7.68
CA ASP A 141 4.82 11.41 -6.52
C ASP A 141 4.03 11.26 -5.22
N PHE A 142 4.74 10.99 -4.12
CA PHE A 142 4.13 10.89 -2.80
C PHE A 142 3.33 12.16 -2.44
N ASP A 143 3.78 13.32 -2.91
CA ASP A 143 3.17 14.65 -2.77
C ASP A 143 3.12 15.32 -4.16
N PRO A 144 2.01 15.93 -4.62
CA PRO A 144 0.71 16.08 -3.94
C PRO A 144 -0.36 15.07 -4.35
N LEU A 145 -0.18 14.38 -5.48
CA LEU A 145 -1.20 13.52 -6.09
C LEU A 145 -0.57 12.23 -6.58
N ARG A 146 -1.26 11.11 -6.36
CA ARG A 146 -0.88 9.83 -6.94
C ARG A 146 -2.07 8.92 -7.15
N VAL A 147 -1.95 8.04 -8.14
CA VAL A 147 -2.73 6.81 -8.18
C VAL A 147 -1.97 5.74 -7.42
N HIS A 148 -2.62 5.10 -6.45
CA HIS A 148 -2.09 3.98 -5.68
C HIS A 148 -2.77 2.70 -6.15
N LEU A 149 -2.02 1.61 -6.25
CA LEU A 149 -2.49 0.28 -6.57
C LEU A 149 -1.88 -0.74 -5.60
N ARG A 150 -2.72 -1.59 -5.01
CA ARG A 150 -2.29 -2.72 -4.17
C ARG A 150 -2.71 -4.03 -4.82
N PHE A 151 -1.81 -5.02 -4.83
CA PHE A 151 -2.10 -6.36 -5.33
C PHE A 151 -2.26 -7.36 -4.19
N PHE A 152 -3.29 -8.20 -4.29
CA PHE A 152 -3.58 -9.27 -3.34
C PHE A 152 -3.73 -10.59 -4.10
N ASN A 153 -2.80 -11.52 -3.88
CA ASN A 153 -2.85 -12.84 -4.52
C ASN A 153 -3.90 -13.73 -3.82
N ILE A 154 -4.97 -14.09 -4.53
CA ILE A 154 -6.07 -14.96 -4.09
C ILE A 154 -6.09 -16.21 -4.98
N GLY A 155 -4.98 -16.94 -5.02
CA GLY A 155 -4.88 -18.17 -5.82
C GLY A 155 -4.76 -17.85 -7.31
N ASP A 156 -5.76 -18.26 -8.10
CA ASP A 156 -5.75 -18.10 -9.56
C ASP A 156 -6.08 -16.66 -10.01
N VAL A 157 -6.50 -15.81 -9.07
CA VAL A 157 -6.84 -14.41 -9.29
C VAL A 157 -5.98 -13.52 -8.41
N THR A 158 -5.49 -12.41 -8.97
CA THR A 158 -4.96 -11.31 -8.17
C THR A 158 -6.02 -10.20 -8.10
N LEU A 159 -6.40 -9.80 -6.89
CA LEU A 159 -7.27 -8.65 -6.70
C LEU A 159 -6.45 -7.37 -6.66
N GLY A 160 -7.02 -6.28 -7.17
CA GLY A 160 -6.47 -4.93 -7.11
C GLY A 160 -7.38 -4.00 -6.32
N GLY A 161 -6.78 -3.27 -5.38
CA GLY A 161 -7.38 -2.08 -4.77
C GLY A 161 -6.66 -0.85 -5.31
N ALA A 162 -7.32 -0.11 -6.21
CA ALA A 162 -6.77 1.07 -6.85
C ALA A 162 -7.52 2.33 -6.42
N HIS A 163 -6.79 3.40 -6.10
CA HIS A 163 -7.40 4.68 -5.79
C HIS A 163 -6.52 5.85 -6.19
N PHE A 164 -7.16 6.97 -6.49
CA PHE A 164 -6.52 8.24 -6.73
C PHE A 164 -6.69 9.12 -5.51
N GLU A 165 -5.59 9.67 -5.04
CA GLU A 165 -5.54 10.31 -3.73
C GLU A 165 -4.68 11.57 -3.74
N VAL A 166 -5.01 12.48 -2.81
CA VAL A 166 -4.29 13.72 -2.56
C VAL A 166 -3.66 13.67 -1.17
N LEU A 167 -2.40 14.09 -1.07
CA LEU A 167 -1.75 14.20 0.23
C LEU A 167 -2.48 15.26 1.07
N ILE A 168 -2.83 14.91 2.31
CA ILE A 168 -3.30 15.92 3.26
C ILE A 168 -2.07 16.73 3.70
N PRO A 169 -2.00 18.05 3.44
CA PRO A 169 -0.80 18.83 3.66
C PRO A 169 -0.28 18.72 5.10
N GLY A 170 1.05 18.53 5.25
CA GLY A 170 1.69 18.43 6.56
C GLY A 170 1.45 17.09 7.28
N THR A 171 0.98 16.07 6.56
CA THR A 171 0.72 14.71 7.08
C THR A 171 1.38 13.66 6.19
N THR A 172 1.39 12.40 6.63
CA THR A 172 1.72 11.24 5.78
C THR A 172 0.48 10.56 5.21
N ASP A 173 -0.70 11.09 5.52
CA ASP A 173 -1.98 10.50 5.17
C ASP A 173 -2.49 11.12 3.87
N HIS A 174 -3.13 10.29 3.07
CA HIS A 174 -3.74 10.69 1.82
C HIS A 174 -5.27 10.59 1.94
N GLN A 175 -5.95 11.56 1.34
CA GLN A 175 -7.40 11.50 1.15
C GLN A 175 -7.67 10.89 -0.22
N VAL A 176 -8.33 9.74 -0.25
CA VAL A 176 -8.86 9.19 -1.51
C VAL A 176 -9.90 10.14 -2.07
N VAL A 177 -9.79 10.41 -3.37
CA VAL A 177 -10.68 11.31 -4.11
C VAL A 177 -11.36 10.64 -5.30
N SER A 178 -10.86 9.52 -5.81
CA SER A 178 -11.56 8.75 -6.85
C SER A 178 -11.13 7.28 -6.89
N TRP A 179 -12.09 6.37 -7.06
CA TRP A 179 -11.85 4.94 -7.31
C TRP A 179 -11.77 4.68 -8.83
N GLU A 180 -12.77 5.16 -9.57
CA GLU A 180 -12.96 4.93 -11.01
C GLU A 180 -11.82 5.50 -11.87
N PHE A 181 -11.28 6.67 -11.48
CA PHE A 181 -10.15 7.25 -12.22
C PHE A 181 -8.91 6.35 -12.12
N ALA A 182 -8.63 5.81 -10.93
CA ALA A 182 -7.49 4.93 -10.71
C ALA A 182 -7.68 3.57 -11.39
N GLU A 183 -8.87 2.99 -11.30
CA GLU A 183 -9.23 1.76 -12.00
C GLU A 183 -9.03 1.91 -13.51
N GLY A 184 -9.61 2.96 -14.11
CA GLY A 184 -9.48 3.23 -15.53
C GLY A 184 -8.04 3.46 -15.98
N LEU A 185 -7.22 4.16 -15.18
CA LEU A 185 -5.80 4.37 -15.48
C LEU A 185 -5.03 3.03 -15.51
N VAL A 186 -5.27 2.17 -14.52
CA VAL A 186 -4.63 0.85 -14.44
C VAL A 186 -5.01 -0.01 -15.65
N VAL A 187 -6.31 -0.07 -15.99
CA VAL A 187 -6.80 -0.80 -17.17
C VAL A 187 -6.15 -0.27 -18.45
N ALA A 188 -6.08 1.07 -18.60
CA ALA A 188 -5.45 1.71 -19.74
C ALA A 188 -3.98 1.31 -19.89
N ASP A 189 -3.24 1.22 -18.79
CA ASP A 189 -1.84 0.84 -18.80
C ASP A 189 -1.61 -0.66 -19.08
N PHE A 190 -2.48 -1.55 -18.63
CA PHE A 190 -2.40 -2.96 -19.04
C PHE A 190 -2.67 -3.16 -20.54
N ILE A 191 -3.55 -2.34 -21.13
CA ILE A 191 -3.74 -2.28 -22.60
C ILE A 191 -2.45 -1.77 -23.27
N ARG A 192 -1.81 -0.72 -22.74
CA ARG A 192 -0.55 -0.17 -23.29
C ARG A 192 0.62 -1.14 -23.19
N ALA A 193 0.68 -1.92 -22.11
CA ALA A 193 1.66 -2.98 -21.96
C ALA A 193 1.46 -4.12 -22.97
N ALA A 194 0.33 -4.14 -23.70
CA ALA A 194 -0.01 -5.14 -24.70
C ALA A 194 -0.04 -6.58 -24.17
N ILE A 195 -0.29 -6.74 -22.86
CA ILE A 195 -0.37 -8.06 -22.21
C ILE A 195 -1.79 -8.47 -21.83
N GLY A 196 -2.75 -7.54 -21.88
CA GLY A 196 -4.15 -7.85 -21.56
C GLY A 196 -5.09 -6.67 -21.69
N GLY A 197 -6.33 -6.89 -21.28
CA GLY A 197 -7.40 -5.90 -21.34
C GLY A 197 -8.66 -6.33 -20.59
N PRO A 198 -9.64 -5.42 -20.46
CA PRO A 198 -10.88 -5.73 -19.75
C PRO A 198 -11.70 -6.76 -20.52
N VAL A 199 -12.19 -7.79 -19.82
CA VAL A 199 -13.05 -8.86 -20.38
C VAL A 199 -14.46 -8.86 -19.78
N GLY A 200 -14.69 -8.04 -18.76
CA GLY A 200 -15.98 -7.92 -18.09
C GLY A 200 -15.87 -7.14 -16.79
N SER A 201 -16.96 -7.18 -16.02
CA SER A 201 -17.07 -6.59 -14.69
C SER A 201 -17.73 -7.61 -13.75
N SER A 202 -17.44 -7.53 -12.46
CA SER A 202 -18.11 -8.36 -11.43
C SER A 202 -19.60 -8.03 -11.27
N GLY A 203 -20.07 -6.91 -11.81
CA GLY A 203 -21.30 -6.27 -11.35
C GLY A 203 -21.12 -5.66 -9.94
N PRO A 204 -22.18 -5.07 -9.35
CA PRO A 204 -22.08 -4.37 -8.08
C PRO A 204 -21.77 -5.31 -6.91
N ILE A 205 -20.61 -5.08 -6.28
CA ILE A 205 -20.09 -5.79 -5.11
C ILE A 205 -19.87 -4.85 -3.90
N ASN A 206 -19.82 -3.53 -4.14
CA ASN A 206 -19.57 -2.48 -3.14
C ASN A 206 -20.72 -1.45 -3.09
N PRO A 207 -20.91 -0.75 -1.96
CA PRO A 207 -21.84 0.37 -1.87
C PRO A 207 -21.49 1.51 -2.84
N VAL A 208 -22.53 2.19 -3.33
CA VAL A 208 -22.40 3.33 -4.25
C VAL A 208 -23.18 4.52 -3.68
N PRO A 209 -22.55 5.67 -3.37
CA PRO A 209 -21.10 5.90 -3.34
C PRO A 209 -20.41 5.15 -2.19
N TYR A 210 -19.08 5.11 -2.20
CA TYR A 210 -18.29 4.53 -1.10
C TYR A 210 -17.32 5.57 -0.53
N ARG A 211 -17.46 5.85 0.77
CA ARG A 211 -16.76 6.92 1.52
C ARG A 211 -17.03 8.32 0.96
N SER A 212 -16.45 9.32 1.62
CA SER A 212 -16.61 10.73 1.27
C SER A 212 -15.30 11.49 1.39
N ILE A 213 -15.19 12.56 0.61
CA ILE A 213 -14.16 13.59 0.70
C ILE A 213 -14.68 14.65 1.67
N PRO A 214 -13.96 14.95 2.77
CA PRO A 214 -14.34 16.03 3.67
C PRO A 214 -14.52 17.36 2.93
N ALA A 215 -15.59 18.10 3.24
CA ALA A 215 -15.92 19.36 2.54
C ALA A 215 -14.74 20.35 2.51
N MET A 216 -13.99 20.41 3.60
CA MET A 216 -12.80 21.27 3.74
C MET A 216 -11.67 20.91 2.75
N ILE A 217 -11.44 19.61 2.52
CA ILE A 217 -10.44 19.14 1.56
C ILE A 217 -10.98 19.38 0.14
N TYR A 218 -12.21 18.95 -0.12
CA TYR A 218 -12.85 19.04 -1.43
C TYR A 218 -12.93 20.48 -1.96
N ASN A 219 -13.36 21.43 -1.12
CA ASN A 219 -13.43 22.85 -1.50
C ASN A 219 -12.03 23.45 -1.77
N SER A 220 -10.96 22.89 -1.19
CA SER A 220 -9.57 23.34 -1.39
C SER A 220 -8.89 22.78 -2.64
N LEU A 221 -9.48 21.78 -3.31
CA LEU A 221 -8.90 21.19 -4.51
C LEU A 221 -8.91 22.18 -5.69
N PRO A 222 -7.94 22.10 -6.62
CA PRO A 222 -7.99 22.84 -7.88
C PRO A 222 -9.21 22.43 -8.73
N ASP A 223 -9.75 23.36 -9.52
CA ASP A 223 -10.97 23.11 -10.33
C ASP A 223 -10.78 21.98 -11.33
N GLU A 224 -9.59 21.85 -11.93
CA GLU A 224 -9.25 20.76 -12.84
C GLU A 224 -9.33 19.39 -12.15
N LEU A 225 -8.86 19.30 -10.91
CA LEU A 225 -8.91 18.07 -10.12
C LEU A 225 -10.34 17.72 -9.72
N LYS A 226 -11.13 18.73 -9.39
CA LYS A 226 -12.57 18.58 -9.11
C LYS A 226 -13.31 18.05 -10.33
N PHE A 227 -13.02 18.56 -11.53
CA PHE A 227 -13.59 18.01 -12.77
C PHE A 227 -13.19 16.54 -12.98
N LEU A 228 -11.94 16.17 -12.69
CA LEU A 228 -11.47 14.80 -12.82
C LEU A 228 -12.18 13.83 -11.87
N ILE A 229 -12.36 14.24 -10.61
CA ILE A 229 -13.07 13.47 -9.57
C ILE A 229 -14.57 13.30 -9.91
N LEU A 230 -15.16 14.27 -10.60
CA LEU A 230 -16.60 14.34 -10.84
C LEU A 230 -17.03 13.92 -12.26
N ALA A 231 -16.09 13.79 -13.20
CA ALA A 231 -16.36 13.18 -14.51
C ALA A 231 -16.91 11.74 -14.37
N SER A 232 -16.76 11.12 -13.20
CA SER A 232 -17.37 9.85 -12.80
C SER A 232 -18.74 9.96 -12.09
N GLY A 233 -19.37 11.13 -11.92
CA GLY A 233 -20.60 11.23 -11.09
C GLY A 233 -21.43 12.53 -11.05
N GLY A 234 -21.12 13.57 -11.84
CA GLY A 234 -21.89 14.82 -11.88
C GLY A 234 -21.41 15.87 -10.86
N VAL A 235 -21.70 17.16 -11.12
CA VAL A 235 -21.10 18.29 -10.39
C VAL A 235 -22.06 18.87 -9.35
N PRO A 236 -21.75 18.81 -8.03
CA PRO A 236 -22.42 19.65 -7.04
C PRO A 236 -22.02 21.12 -7.25
N ASP A 237 -22.93 22.06 -7.00
CA ASP A 237 -22.58 23.48 -6.98
C ASP A 237 -21.52 23.76 -5.89
N TRP A 238 -20.56 24.63 -6.23
CA TRP A 238 -19.39 24.95 -5.40
C TRP A 238 -19.50 26.34 -4.78
N PRO A 239 -19.09 26.54 -3.51
CA PRO A 239 -18.58 25.55 -2.56
C PRO A 239 -19.69 24.63 -2.02
N VAL A 240 -19.31 23.41 -1.63
CA VAL A 240 -20.25 22.47 -1.00
C VAL A 240 -20.34 22.69 0.51
N PRO A 241 -21.54 22.59 1.11
CA PRO A 241 -21.74 22.77 2.55
C PRO A 241 -21.40 21.52 3.38
N GLY A 242 -21.16 20.38 2.75
CA GLY A 242 -20.91 19.10 3.43
C GLY A 242 -20.03 18.17 2.59
N ASP A 243 -19.67 17.04 3.17
CA ASP A 243 -18.78 16.06 2.56
C ASP A 243 -19.35 15.53 1.24
N VAL A 244 -18.46 15.20 0.31
CA VAL A 244 -18.85 14.74 -1.03
C VAL A 244 -18.58 13.25 -1.16
N GLY A 245 -19.61 12.48 -1.48
CA GLY A 245 -19.45 11.04 -1.72
C GLY A 245 -18.46 10.77 -2.85
N ILE A 246 -17.58 9.80 -2.66
CA ILE A 246 -16.64 9.39 -3.72
C ILE A 246 -17.40 8.43 -4.66
N GLY A 247 -17.52 8.84 -5.92
CA GLY A 247 -18.19 8.04 -6.95
C GLY A 247 -17.50 6.70 -7.17
N THR A 248 -18.30 5.65 -7.29
CA THR A 248 -17.89 4.34 -7.79
C THR A 248 -19.09 3.65 -8.44
N ASP A 249 -18.88 2.78 -9.43
CA ASP A 249 -19.95 1.92 -9.95
C ASP A 249 -20.24 0.70 -9.05
N GLY A 250 -19.41 0.54 -8.01
CA GLY A 250 -19.49 -0.52 -7.03
C GLY A 250 -19.00 -1.87 -7.55
N ALA A 251 -18.42 -1.93 -8.74
CA ALA A 251 -17.94 -3.15 -9.38
C ALA A 251 -16.41 -3.22 -9.40
N ALA A 252 -15.90 -4.38 -9.79
CA ALA A 252 -14.51 -4.56 -10.16
C ALA A 252 -14.39 -4.86 -11.65
N THR A 253 -13.54 -4.13 -12.37
CA THR A 253 -13.16 -4.51 -13.73
C THR A 253 -12.32 -5.77 -13.71
N VAL A 254 -12.73 -6.76 -14.51
CA VAL A 254 -11.99 -8.00 -14.71
C VAL A 254 -11.06 -7.82 -15.90
N VAL A 255 -9.76 -7.86 -15.65
CA VAL A 255 -8.70 -7.76 -16.65
C VAL A 255 -8.13 -9.16 -16.88
N HIS A 256 -8.12 -9.60 -18.14
CA HIS A 256 -7.50 -10.87 -18.51
C HIS A 256 -6.12 -10.63 -19.13
N LEU A 257 -5.11 -11.32 -18.59
CA LEU A 257 -3.73 -11.23 -19.05
C LEU A 257 -3.37 -12.46 -19.88
N ALA A 258 -3.08 -12.21 -21.15
CA ALA A 258 -2.72 -13.23 -22.13
C ALA A 258 -1.22 -13.59 -22.09
N ALA A 259 -0.39 -12.77 -21.44
CA ALA A 259 1.04 -12.98 -21.30
C ALA A 259 1.55 -12.45 -19.95
N ALA A 260 2.65 -13.03 -19.47
CA ALA A 260 3.43 -12.53 -18.35
C ALA A 260 4.57 -11.62 -18.85
N VAL A 261 5.02 -10.71 -17.97
CA VAL A 261 6.24 -9.92 -18.16
C VAL A 261 7.22 -10.33 -17.07
N ASP A 262 8.35 -10.90 -17.45
CA ASP A 262 9.38 -11.25 -16.49
C ASP A 262 9.94 -10.00 -15.82
N GLY A 263 9.94 -9.99 -14.49
CA GLY A 263 10.58 -8.95 -13.70
C GLY A 263 12.10 -8.95 -13.92
N MET A 264 12.66 -7.79 -14.24
CA MET A 264 14.11 -7.63 -14.29
C MET A 264 14.68 -7.49 -12.87
N PRO A 265 15.88 -8.05 -12.59
CA PRO A 265 16.53 -7.86 -11.30
C PRO A 265 16.80 -6.37 -11.05
N GLU A 266 16.44 -5.91 -9.88
CA GLU A 266 16.35 -4.48 -9.58
C GLU A 266 16.67 -4.21 -8.11
N ILE A 267 17.27 -3.05 -7.85
CA ILE A 267 17.32 -2.46 -6.51
C ILE A 267 16.81 -1.03 -6.61
N ALA A 268 15.56 -0.80 -6.19
CA ALA A 268 14.94 0.52 -6.17
C ALA A 268 15.00 1.11 -4.76
N ARG A 269 15.23 2.43 -4.68
CA ARG A 269 15.25 3.17 -3.41
C ARG A 269 14.52 4.48 -3.57
N GLN A 270 13.69 4.80 -2.60
CA GLN A 270 13.01 6.09 -2.52
C GLN A 270 13.18 6.67 -1.12
N ARG A 271 13.23 8.00 -1.04
CA ARG A 271 13.29 8.74 0.21
C ARG A 271 12.46 10.01 0.07
N VAL A 272 11.50 10.17 0.97
CA VAL A 272 10.66 11.37 1.08
C VAL A 272 10.79 11.91 2.50
N GLU A 273 10.78 13.22 2.67
CA GLU A 273 10.76 13.84 3.99
C GLU A 273 9.52 14.72 4.08
N ILE A 274 8.67 14.40 5.04
CA ILE A 274 7.42 15.12 5.28
C ILE A 274 7.63 16.01 6.49
N GLN A 275 7.43 17.32 6.31
CA GLN A 275 7.47 18.28 7.40
C GLN A 275 6.07 18.39 8.02
N PHE A 276 5.90 17.87 9.24
CA PHE A 276 4.71 18.12 10.03
C PHE A 276 4.73 19.57 10.54
N ASN A 277 3.61 20.26 10.38
CA ASN A 277 3.36 21.61 10.87
C ASN A 277 1.84 21.83 10.91
N GLN A 278 1.16 21.08 11.76
CA GLN A 278 -0.30 21.04 11.80
C GLN A 278 -0.84 20.84 13.21
N VAL A 279 -2.08 21.33 13.41
CA VAL A 279 -2.85 21.07 14.61
C VAL A 279 -3.80 19.90 14.37
N ILE A 280 -3.71 18.86 15.19
CA ILE A 280 -4.56 17.68 15.09
C ILE A 280 -5.27 17.40 16.42
N PRO A 281 -6.46 16.78 16.42
CA PRO A 281 -7.00 16.13 17.60
C PRO A 281 -6.00 15.10 18.12
N LYS A 282 -5.87 14.98 19.44
CA LYS A 282 -4.95 14.01 20.04
C LYS A 282 -5.39 12.57 19.64
N PRO A 283 -4.55 11.81 18.92
CA PRO A 283 -5.00 10.57 18.26
C PRO A 283 -5.18 9.38 19.21
N PHE A 284 -4.54 9.41 20.38
CA PHE A 284 -4.69 8.40 21.43
C PHE A 284 -4.44 9.04 22.79
N CYS A 285 -4.98 8.44 23.85
CA CYS A 285 -4.86 8.97 25.22
C CYS A 285 -5.34 10.44 25.31
N ALA A 286 -6.40 10.78 24.57
CA ALA A 286 -7.14 12.02 24.71
C ALA A 286 -8.02 11.95 25.96
N SER A 287 -8.03 13.02 26.75
CA SER A 287 -8.88 13.17 27.93
C SER A 287 -10.28 13.69 27.58
N GLY A 288 -10.46 14.22 26.37
CA GLY A 288 -11.75 14.68 25.87
C GLY A 288 -11.67 15.21 24.43
N PRO A 289 -12.80 15.70 23.89
CA PRO A 289 -12.90 16.18 22.50
C PRO A 289 -12.15 17.49 22.24
N TYR A 290 -11.64 18.14 23.29
CA TYR A 290 -10.93 19.42 23.20
C TYR A 290 -9.41 19.28 23.36
N ASP A 291 -8.90 18.05 23.36
CA ASP A 291 -7.47 17.79 23.41
C ASP A 291 -6.86 17.82 22.01
N PHE A 292 -6.09 18.88 21.73
CA PHE A 292 -5.40 19.06 20.47
C PHE A 292 -3.89 19.06 20.67
N LEU A 293 -3.17 18.74 19.60
CA LEU A 293 -1.71 18.82 19.53
C LEU A 293 -1.33 19.66 18.32
N ASP A 294 -0.49 20.67 18.53
CA ASP A 294 0.31 21.25 17.46
C ASP A 294 1.58 20.39 17.26
N VAL A 295 1.69 19.78 16.09
CA VAL A 295 2.66 18.75 15.73
C VAL A 295 3.65 19.29 14.74
N ASN A 296 4.92 19.34 15.14
CA ASN A 296 5.99 19.96 14.38
C ASN A 296 7.22 19.06 14.24
N GLY A 297 7.73 18.89 13.03
CA GLY A 297 9.01 18.21 12.79
C GLY A 297 8.97 17.28 11.58
N PRO A 298 10.15 16.81 11.13
CA PRO A 298 10.23 15.94 9.98
C PRO A 298 9.92 14.47 10.33
N VAL A 299 9.25 13.79 9.41
CA VAL A 299 9.20 12.32 9.31
C VAL A 299 9.88 11.94 7.99
N THR A 300 10.92 11.12 8.06
CA THR A 300 11.57 10.59 6.87
C THR A 300 10.97 9.24 6.51
N LEU A 301 10.47 9.14 5.29
CA LEU A 301 9.98 7.93 4.65
C LEU A 301 11.09 7.34 3.77
N ARG A 302 11.29 6.03 3.83
CA ARG A 302 12.29 5.32 3.01
C ARG A 302 11.71 4.01 2.51
N GLN A 303 11.86 3.78 1.22
CA GLN A 303 11.53 2.52 0.57
C GLN A 303 12.81 1.89 0.02
N HIS A 304 12.94 0.58 0.18
CA HIS A 304 13.97 -0.23 -0.45
C HIS A 304 13.32 -1.48 -1.01
N VAL A 305 13.41 -1.65 -2.33
CA VAL A 305 12.89 -2.81 -3.04
C VAL A 305 14.03 -3.53 -3.72
N VAL A 306 14.01 -4.86 -3.62
CA VAL A 306 14.95 -5.75 -4.29
C VAL A 306 14.17 -6.80 -5.05
N VAL A 307 14.38 -6.87 -6.35
CA VAL A 307 13.97 -7.98 -7.22
C VAL A 307 15.22 -8.77 -7.57
N THR A 308 15.22 -10.05 -7.21
CA THR A 308 16.38 -10.93 -7.46
C THR A 308 16.35 -11.53 -8.87
N PRO A 309 17.47 -12.11 -9.36
CA PRO A 309 17.50 -12.89 -10.59
C PRO A 309 16.49 -14.04 -10.68
N SER A 310 16.00 -14.55 -9.56
CA SER A 310 14.97 -15.60 -9.54
C SER A 310 13.55 -15.03 -9.48
N GLY A 311 13.36 -13.72 -9.68
CA GLY A 311 12.05 -13.07 -9.58
C GLY A 311 11.52 -12.94 -8.15
N ALA A 312 12.31 -13.23 -7.11
CA ALA A 312 11.89 -12.99 -5.73
C ALA A 312 11.85 -11.47 -5.47
N TYR A 313 10.72 -11.00 -4.97
CA TYR A 313 10.46 -9.62 -4.59
C TYR A 313 10.59 -9.44 -3.07
N HIS A 314 11.32 -8.42 -2.67
CA HIS A 314 11.46 -8.01 -1.28
C HIS A 314 11.32 -6.49 -1.17
N SER A 315 10.39 -6.02 -0.35
CA SER A 315 10.20 -4.61 -0.06
C SER A 315 10.36 -4.31 1.43
N GLN A 316 10.94 -3.16 1.73
CA GLN A 316 11.09 -2.62 3.07
C GLN A 316 10.77 -1.13 3.04
N PHE A 317 9.75 -0.75 3.79
CA PHE A 317 9.34 0.62 4.02
C PHE A 317 9.63 0.99 5.48
N HIS A 318 10.16 2.19 5.69
CA HIS A 318 10.42 2.74 7.00
C HIS A 318 9.92 4.19 7.07
N ALA A 319 9.09 4.53 8.05
CA ALA A 319 8.79 5.91 8.42
C ALA A 319 9.36 6.20 9.81
N VAL A 320 10.27 7.16 9.92
CA VAL A 320 10.91 7.49 11.19
C VAL A 320 10.92 9.00 11.39
N GLY A 321 10.47 9.45 12.56
CA GLY A 321 10.42 10.87 12.89
C GLY A 321 10.50 11.15 14.37
N MET A 322 11.05 12.32 14.69
CA MET A 322 11.10 12.87 16.04
C MET A 322 10.38 14.21 16.01
N LEU A 323 9.16 14.22 16.52
CA LEU A 323 8.26 15.36 16.46
C LEU A 323 8.30 16.13 17.78
N THR A 324 8.04 17.43 17.70
CA THR A 324 7.73 18.29 18.83
C THR A 324 6.22 18.45 18.91
N LEU A 325 5.67 18.22 20.10
CA LEU A 325 4.23 18.30 20.38
C LEU A 325 3.99 19.44 21.36
N GLN A 326 3.19 20.41 20.96
CA GLN A 326 2.64 21.44 21.85
C GLN A 326 1.18 21.07 22.17
N PRO A 327 0.87 20.68 23.42
CA PRO A 327 -0.51 20.41 23.79
C PRO A 327 -1.33 21.71 23.78
N LEU A 328 -2.53 21.63 23.20
CA LEU A 328 -3.48 22.71 23.04
C LEU A 328 -4.84 22.30 23.64
N THR A 329 -5.59 23.27 24.12
CA THR A 329 -7.00 23.13 24.52
C THR A 329 -7.82 24.27 23.94
N VAL A 330 -9.13 24.08 23.84
CA VAL A 330 -10.05 25.17 23.51
C VAL A 330 -10.21 26.09 24.73
N ASP A 331 -9.94 27.38 24.54
CA ASP A 331 -10.33 28.44 25.47
C ASP A 331 -11.82 28.74 25.28
N LEU A 332 -12.64 28.40 26.28
CA LEU A 332 -14.09 28.57 26.22
C LEU A 332 -14.54 30.04 26.16
N SER A 333 -13.67 30.99 26.53
CA SER A 333 -13.98 32.42 26.48
C SER A 333 -13.80 33.03 25.09
N THR A 334 -12.86 32.50 24.30
CA THR A 334 -12.55 33.01 22.96
C THR A 334 -12.91 32.03 21.83
N GLY A 335 -13.15 30.76 22.16
CA GLY A 335 -13.28 29.65 21.21
C GLY A 335 -11.96 29.27 20.53
N GLY A 336 -10.85 29.95 20.83
CA GLY A 336 -9.55 29.72 20.22
C GLY A 336 -8.78 28.56 20.86
N LEU A 337 -7.76 28.06 20.16
CA LEU A 337 -6.82 27.09 20.73
C LEU A 337 -5.71 27.82 21.48
N VAL A 338 -5.44 27.39 22.70
CA VAL A 338 -4.36 27.92 23.55
C VAL A 338 -3.50 26.79 24.11
N PRO A 339 -2.18 27.03 24.34
CA PRO A 339 -1.32 26.07 25.02
C PRO A 339 -1.88 25.59 26.36
N SER A 340 -2.04 24.27 26.52
CA SER A 340 -2.51 23.65 27.77
C SER A 340 -1.38 23.05 28.63
N GLY A 341 -0.13 23.09 28.15
CA GLY A 341 1.02 22.57 28.86
C GLY A 341 2.36 22.82 28.16
N ALA A 342 3.45 22.34 28.74
CA ALA A 342 4.78 22.47 28.15
C ALA A 342 4.96 21.54 26.93
N PRO A 343 5.69 21.98 25.88
CA PRO A 343 5.97 21.12 24.74
C PRO A 343 6.86 19.94 25.10
N TYR A 344 6.57 18.79 24.49
CA TYR A 344 7.26 17.52 24.65
C TYR A 344 7.53 16.89 23.28
N ARG A 345 8.07 15.67 23.24
CA ARG A 345 8.43 15.02 21.96
C ARG A 345 7.54 13.82 21.67
N ALA A 346 7.43 13.46 20.40
CA ALA A 346 6.94 12.15 19.99
C ALA A 346 7.93 11.45 19.07
N HIS A 347 7.91 10.13 19.13
CA HIS A 347 8.63 9.26 18.23
C HIS A 347 7.64 8.55 17.31
N VAL A 348 7.87 8.64 16.02
CA VAL A 348 7.21 7.84 14.99
C VAL A 348 8.22 6.83 14.49
N ASN A 349 7.86 5.55 14.53
CA ASN A 349 8.65 4.49 13.94
C ASN A 349 7.73 3.44 13.33
N GLU A 350 7.81 3.31 12.03
CA GLU A 350 7.04 2.34 11.26
C GLU A 350 7.97 1.51 10.38
N HIS A 351 7.62 0.24 10.26
CA HIS A 351 8.27 -0.73 9.39
C HIS A 351 7.20 -1.52 8.65
N VAL A 352 7.22 -1.48 7.32
CA VAL A 352 6.42 -2.38 6.49
C VAL A 352 7.37 -3.24 5.66
N LYS A 353 7.02 -4.51 5.48
CA LYS A 353 7.80 -5.49 4.75
C LYS A 353 6.89 -6.32 3.84
N GLY A 354 7.20 -6.33 2.56
CA GLY A 354 6.63 -7.24 1.58
C GLY A 354 7.67 -8.29 1.17
N ILE A 355 7.26 -9.55 1.08
CA ILE A 355 8.03 -10.60 0.39
C ILE A 355 7.07 -11.32 -0.54
N LEU A 356 7.46 -11.51 -1.79
CA LEU A 356 6.76 -12.38 -2.72
C LEU A 356 7.76 -13.25 -3.47
N THR A 357 7.62 -14.56 -3.32
CA THR A 357 8.42 -15.60 -3.96
C THR A 357 7.50 -16.73 -4.39
N ASP A 358 8.00 -17.70 -5.14
CA ASP A 358 7.22 -18.88 -5.57
C ASP A 358 6.67 -19.72 -4.39
N ARG A 359 7.14 -19.49 -3.16
CA ARG A 359 6.77 -20.28 -1.97
C ARG A 359 6.23 -19.45 -0.81
N VAL A 360 6.39 -18.13 -0.84
CA VAL A 360 6.14 -17.26 0.31
C VAL A 360 5.58 -15.93 -0.15
N THR A 361 4.44 -15.56 0.42
CA THR A 361 3.81 -14.24 0.31
C THR A 361 3.69 -13.61 1.69
N LEU A 362 4.55 -12.68 2.08
CA LEU A 362 4.48 -12.00 3.37
C LEU A 362 4.12 -10.54 3.16
N ALA A 363 3.13 -10.06 3.90
CA ALA A 363 2.99 -8.64 4.21
C ALA A 363 3.05 -8.49 5.73
N SER A 364 3.93 -7.62 6.23
CA SER A 364 4.13 -7.37 7.65
C SER A 364 4.24 -5.88 7.89
N GLN A 365 3.61 -5.39 8.95
CA GLN A 365 3.68 -4.02 9.39
C GLN A 365 3.88 -3.97 10.91
N PHE A 366 4.68 -3.02 11.33
CA PHE A 366 4.81 -2.57 12.71
C PHE A 366 4.72 -1.05 12.71
N VAL A 367 3.83 -0.50 13.54
CA VAL A 367 3.71 0.94 13.76
C VAL A 367 3.90 1.21 15.25
N LEU A 368 4.76 2.17 15.58
CA LEU A 368 4.90 2.73 16.91
C LEU A 368 4.80 4.25 16.84
N ARG A 369 3.84 4.80 17.59
CA ARG A 369 3.72 6.24 17.85
C ARG A 369 3.77 6.42 19.35
N ALA A 370 4.79 7.10 19.87
CA ALA A 370 5.02 7.21 21.31
C ALA A 370 5.25 8.66 21.74
N GLU A 371 4.48 9.11 22.74
CA GLU A 371 4.64 10.41 23.40
C GLU A 371 5.72 10.32 24.48
N MET A 372 6.79 11.07 24.30
CA MET A 372 7.96 11.10 25.19
C MET A 372 7.98 12.40 26.00
N PRO A 373 7.69 12.37 27.31
CA PRO A 373 7.86 13.54 28.15
C PRO A 373 9.35 13.90 28.31
N ARG A 374 9.63 15.13 28.76
CA ARG A 374 11.01 15.58 29.03
C ARG A 374 11.70 14.79 30.15
N LYS A 375 10.95 14.21 31.08
CA LYS A 375 11.39 13.35 32.19
C LYS A 375 10.26 12.36 32.54
N GLY A 376 10.59 11.10 32.85
CA GLY A 376 9.62 10.06 33.23
C GLY A 376 9.33 9.02 32.12
N PRO A 377 8.51 7.98 32.40
CA PRO A 377 8.05 7.00 31.41
C PRO A 377 7.18 7.64 30.30
N PHE A 378 6.90 6.90 29.22
CA PHE A 378 6.12 7.38 28.07
C PHE A 378 4.72 7.87 28.50
N ARG A 379 4.29 9.07 28.08
CA ARG A 379 2.93 9.59 28.38
C ARG A 379 1.83 8.74 27.75
N GLY A 380 2.14 8.16 26.61
CA GLY A 380 1.29 7.21 25.94
C GLY A 380 1.99 6.63 24.71
N SER A 381 1.51 5.49 24.27
CA SER A 381 2.00 4.86 23.05
C SER A 381 0.87 4.12 22.35
N LEU A 382 0.84 4.26 21.02
CA LEU A 382 0.12 3.39 20.13
C LEU A 382 1.13 2.45 19.47
N ARG A 383 0.86 1.15 19.56
CA ARG A 383 1.58 0.10 18.84
C ARG A 383 0.59 -0.69 18.00
N SER A 384 0.83 -0.77 16.71
CA SER A 384 0.10 -1.66 15.80
C SER A 384 1.06 -2.68 15.21
N THR A 385 0.62 -3.92 15.05
CA THR A 385 1.33 -4.95 14.29
C THR A 385 0.36 -5.71 13.43
N LEU A 386 0.71 -5.92 12.17
CA LEU A 386 -0.05 -6.72 11.22
C LEU A 386 0.92 -7.69 10.56
N ASN A 387 0.57 -8.97 10.47
CA ASN A 387 1.33 -9.95 9.69
C ASN A 387 0.36 -10.85 8.94
N VAL A 388 0.61 -11.03 7.65
CA VAL A 388 -0.09 -11.95 6.76
C VAL A 388 0.93 -12.79 6.02
N ALA A 389 0.93 -14.11 6.17
CA ALA A 389 1.86 -15.03 5.51
C ALA A 389 1.21 -16.39 5.21
N PRO A 390 1.59 -17.11 4.12
CA PRO A 390 1.31 -18.52 4.03
C PRO A 390 2.19 -19.26 5.04
N GLY A 391 1.58 -20.16 5.82
CA GLY A 391 2.30 -21.06 6.73
C GLY A 391 2.58 -20.57 8.15
N GLY A 392 1.93 -19.49 8.63
CA GLY A 392 2.05 -19.11 10.04
C GLY A 392 1.30 -17.85 10.45
N GLY A 393 -0.02 -17.99 10.66
CA GLY A 393 -0.89 -17.11 11.44
C GLY A 393 -1.06 -15.67 10.93
N SER A 394 -2.20 -15.37 10.30
CA SER A 394 -2.73 -14.01 10.29
C SER A 394 -2.70 -13.48 11.71
N HIS A 395 -1.96 -12.40 11.98
CA HIS A 395 -1.79 -11.84 13.32
C HIS A 395 -1.91 -10.33 13.29
N SER A 396 -2.93 -9.79 13.96
CA SER A 396 -3.06 -8.35 14.20
C SER A 396 -3.07 -8.07 15.68
N SER A 397 -2.38 -7.02 16.10
CA SER A 397 -2.49 -6.49 17.45
C SER A 397 -2.45 -4.97 17.42
N LEU A 398 -3.38 -4.34 18.13
CA LEU A 398 -3.37 -2.91 18.43
C LEU A 398 -3.30 -2.76 19.94
N THR A 399 -2.27 -2.08 20.41
CA THR A 399 -2.08 -1.78 21.83
C THR A 399 -1.97 -0.27 22.00
N VAL A 400 -2.92 0.30 22.72
CA VAL A 400 -2.82 1.67 23.24
C VAL A 400 -2.49 1.59 24.72
N ARG A 401 -1.41 2.24 25.14
CA ARG A 401 -1.07 2.42 26.55
C ARG A 401 -1.09 3.90 26.84
N CYS A 402 -1.86 4.27 27.85
CA CYS A 402 -1.89 5.61 28.40
C CYS A 402 -1.35 5.51 29.81
N ASP A 403 -0.33 6.31 30.14
CA ASP A 403 0.04 6.45 31.54
C ASP A 403 -1.11 7.20 32.25
N PRO A 404 -1.46 6.78 33.48
CA PRO A 404 -2.55 7.38 34.26
C PRO A 404 -2.29 8.84 34.65
#